data_AF-A0A644UBB4-F1
#
_entry.id   AF-A0A644UBB4-F1
#
_cell.length_a   1.000
_cell.length_b   1.000
_cell.length_c   1.000
_cell.angle_alpha   90.00
_cell.angle_beta   90.00
_cell.angle_gamma   90.00
#
_symmetry.space_group_name_H-M   'P 1'
#
loop_
_entity.id
_entity.type
_entity.pdbx_description
1 polymer ?
#
loop_
_entity_poly.entity_id
_entity_poly.type
_entity_poly.pdbx_seq_one_letter_code
_entity_poly.pdbx_strand_id
1 'polypeptide(L)'
;MISFILTLKRLLSAVYRIMKEKAFKSLLVSLALILLSGTLFYKQVEGWSLLDSFYFAFVSLIPTSVSTGFVPQADLSKWFTMIYLVVGVGVMLMILIMIGFAVVNFEKSEQEEFKQKIIDKVD
;
A
#
# COMPACT_ATOMS: atom_id res chain seq x y z
N MET A 1 22.09 -15.07 10.80
CA MET A 1 21.06 -14.22 11.46
C MET A 1 21.37 -12.73 11.32
N ILE A 2 22.62 -12.29 11.48
CA ILE A 2 23.03 -10.87 11.31
C ILE A 2 22.74 -10.35 9.89
N SER A 3 23.04 -11.13 8.85
CA SER A 3 22.75 -10.76 7.45
C SER A 3 21.25 -10.54 7.19
N PHE A 4 20.39 -11.32 7.84
CA PHE A 4 18.93 -11.15 7.73
C PHE A 4 18.48 -9.82 8.32
N ILE A 5 19.00 -9.45 9.50
CA ILE A 5 18.68 -8.17 10.16
C ILE A 5 19.18 -6.97 9.35
N LEU A 6 20.34 -7.09 8.71
CA LEU A 6 20.88 -6.05 7.82
C LEU A 6 20.01 -5.87 6.59
N THR A 7 19.64 -6.96 5.91
CA THR A 7 18.71 -6.91 4.77
C THR A 7 17.35 -6.35 5.17
N LEU A 8 16.84 -6.70 6.36
CA LEU A 8 15.56 -6.19 6.86
C LEU A 8 15.62 -4.68 7.14
N LYS A 9 16.67 -4.19 7.84
CA LYS A 9 16.87 -2.75 8.05
C LYS A 9 17.02 -1.99 6.73
N ARG A 10 17.68 -2.61 5.76
CA ARG A 10 17.86 -2.06 4.41
C ARG A 10 16.52 -1.86 3.70
N LEU A 11 15.67 -2.90 3.68
CA LEU A 11 14.33 -2.83 3.10
C LEU A 11 13.45 -1.78 3.80
N LEU A 12 13.46 -1.74 5.13
CA LEU A 12 12.71 -0.75 5.90
C LEU A 12 13.18 0.69 5.61
N SER A 13 14.48 0.90 5.46
CA SER A 13 15.06 2.19 5.09
C SER A 13 14.65 2.64 3.67
N ALA A 14 14.63 1.70 2.71
CA ALA A 14 14.18 1.96 1.34
C ALA A 14 12.72 2.43 1.30
N VAL A 15 11.84 1.73 2.02
CA VAL A 15 10.42 2.10 2.14
C VAL A 15 10.28 3.47 2.83
N TYR A 16 10.98 3.67 3.95
CA TYR A 16 10.92 4.93 4.71
C TYR A 16 11.38 6.15 3.89
N ARG A 17 12.38 5.97 3.01
CA ARG A 17 12.87 7.04 2.14
C ARG A 17 11.80 7.47 1.13
N ILE A 18 11.08 6.52 0.53
CA ILE A 18 9.96 6.84 -0.37
C ILE A 18 8.79 7.47 0.38
N MET A 19 8.53 7.08 1.63
CA MET A 19 7.49 7.74 2.42
C MET A 19 7.72 9.25 2.64
N LYS A 20 8.95 9.75 2.43
CA LYS A 20 9.24 11.18 2.53
C LYS A 20 8.88 11.97 1.27
N GLU A 21 8.75 11.31 0.12
CA GLU A 21 8.42 11.93 -1.16
C GLU A 21 7.03 12.59 -1.13
N LYS A 22 6.92 13.79 -1.70
CA LYS A 22 5.65 14.55 -1.69
C LYS A 22 4.54 13.80 -2.43
N ALA A 23 4.88 13.13 -3.54
CA ALA A 23 3.93 12.33 -4.32
C ALA A 23 3.37 11.14 -3.50
N PHE A 24 4.24 10.41 -2.80
CA PHE A 24 3.83 9.27 -1.98
C PHE A 24 2.96 9.71 -0.79
N LYS A 25 3.32 10.81 -0.14
CA LYS A 25 2.49 11.40 0.94
C LYS A 25 1.11 11.79 0.45
N SER A 26 1.01 12.42 -0.73
CA SER A 26 -0.28 12.77 -1.32
C SER A 26 -1.16 11.54 -1.53
N LEU A 27 -0.59 10.47 -2.09
CA LEU A 27 -1.31 9.21 -2.30
C LEU A 27 -1.72 8.55 -0.99
N LEU A 28 -0.85 8.53 0.03
CA LEU A 28 -1.19 8.01 1.35
C LEU A 28 -2.33 8.77 2.01
N VAL A 29 -2.33 10.10 1.93
CA VAL A 29 -3.41 10.93 2.47
C VAL A 29 -4.70 10.67 1.71
N SER A 30 -4.66 10.59 0.38
CA SER A 30 -5.82 10.22 -0.43
C SER A 30 -6.37 8.85 -0.05
N LEU A 31 -5.52 7.83 0.09
CA LEU A 31 -5.91 6.49 0.52
C LEU A 31 -6.53 6.52 1.92
N ALA A 32 -5.93 7.25 2.86
CA ALA A 32 -6.45 7.37 4.22
C ALA A 32 -7.86 8.00 4.23
N LEU A 33 -8.10 9.04 3.43
CA LEU A 33 -9.42 9.66 3.29
C LEU A 33 -10.44 8.69 2.67
N ILE A 34 -10.05 7.94 1.63
CA ILE A 34 -10.89 6.93 1.00
C ILE A 34 -11.26 5.85 2.03
N LEU A 35 -10.29 5.27 2.73
CA LEU A 35 -10.52 4.25 3.75
C LEU A 35 -11.40 4.77 4.89
N LEU A 36 -11.18 5.99 5.36
CA LEU A 36 -11.98 6.59 6.42
C LEU A 36 -13.43 6.79 5.95
N SER A 37 -13.63 7.27 4.72
CA SER A 37 -14.97 7.42 4.13
C SER A 37 -15.70 6.08 4.00
N GLY A 38 -15.03 5.05 3.48
CA GLY A 38 -15.60 3.70 3.34
C GLY A 38 -15.92 3.09 4.70
N THR A 39 -15.00 3.19 5.66
CA THR A 39 -15.17 2.65 7.02
C THR A 39 -16.41 3.24 7.71
N LEU A 40 -16.56 4.57 7.66
CA LEU A 40 -17.73 5.23 8.27
C LEU A 40 -19.02 4.87 7.54
N PHE A 41 -18.99 4.79 6.21
CA PHE A 41 -20.15 4.43 5.40
C PHE A 41 -20.63 3.01 5.69
N TYR A 42 -19.75 2.01 5.67
CA TYR A 42 -20.14 0.62 5.97
C TYR A 42 -20.60 0.44 7.41
N LYS A 43 -19.96 1.12 8.37
CA LYS A 43 -20.41 1.12 9.76
C LYS A 43 -21.84 1.64 9.89
N GLN A 44 -22.18 2.71 9.19
CA GLN A 44 -23.48 3.36 9.30
C GLN A 44 -24.59 2.62 8.52
N VAL A 45 -24.29 2.14 7.32
CA VAL A 45 -25.29 1.54 6.41
C VAL A 45 -25.45 0.04 6.65
N GLU A 46 -24.37 -0.69 6.90
CA GLU A 46 -24.39 -2.14 7.13
C GLU A 46 -24.40 -2.51 8.63
N GLY A 47 -24.15 -1.54 9.52
CA GLY A 47 -24.16 -1.76 10.97
C GLY A 47 -22.99 -2.59 11.49
N TRP A 48 -21.94 -2.79 10.69
CA TRP A 48 -20.75 -3.54 11.09
C TRP A 48 -19.95 -2.82 12.18
N SER A 49 -19.12 -3.58 12.91
CA SER A 49 -18.17 -2.98 13.85
C SER A 49 -17.18 -2.06 13.10
N LEU A 50 -16.55 -1.14 13.82
CA LEU A 50 -15.58 -0.22 13.21
C LEU A 50 -14.39 -0.98 12.61
N LEU A 51 -13.96 -2.06 13.27
CA LEU A 51 -12.87 -2.90 12.80
C LEU A 51 -13.27 -3.70 11.55
N ASP A 52 -14.46 -4.29 11.54
CA ASP A 52 -14.96 -5.07 10.40
C ASP A 52 -15.20 -4.18 9.18
N SER A 53 -15.72 -2.97 9.40
CA SER A 53 -15.91 -1.96 8.37
C SER A 53 -14.59 -1.52 7.75
N PHE A 54 -13.57 -1.29 8.58
CA PHE A 54 -12.24 -0.95 8.11
C PHE A 54 -11.58 -2.12 7.37
N TYR A 55 -11.72 -3.33 7.91
CA TYR A 55 -11.20 -4.55 7.29
C TYR A 55 -11.80 -4.77 5.89
N PHE A 56 -13.13 -4.67 5.75
CA PHE A 56 -13.80 -4.75 4.45
C PHE A 56 -13.35 -3.64 3.51
N ALA A 57 -13.34 -2.38 3.97
CA ALA A 57 -12.95 -1.23 3.17
C ALA A 57 -11.51 -1.34 2.66
N PHE A 58 -10.59 -1.87 3.47
CA PHE A 58 -9.19 -2.06 3.11
C PHE A 58 -9.00 -3.23 2.14
N VAL A 59 -9.54 -4.42 2.46
CA VAL A 59 -9.38 -5.62 1.62
C VAL A 59 -10.04 -5.42 0.26
N SER A 60 -11.17 -4.71 0.19
CA SER A 60 -11.85 -4.43 -1.08
C SER A 60 -10.99 -3.64 -2.07
N LEU A 61 -10.06 -2.80 -1.59
CA LEU A 61 -9.17 -2.03 -2.47
C LEU A 61 -7.95 -2.81 -2.94
N ILE A 62 -7.67 -3.96 -2.32
CA ILE A 62 -6.58 -4.82 -2.74
C ILE A 62 -7.08 -5.68 -3.90
N PRO A 63 -6.34 -5.79 -5.02
CA PRO A 63 -6.70 -6.65 -6.16
C PRO A 63 -6.43 -8.12 -5.81
N THR A 64 -7.07 -8.64 -4.77
CA THR A 64 -7.01 -10.03 -4.32
C THR A 64 -8.40 -10.63 -4.25
N SER A 65 -8.49 -11.95 -4.35
CA SER A 65 -9.74 -12.69 -4.22
C SER A 65 -10.04 -13.11 -2.78
N VAL A 66 -9.56 -12.36 -1.78
CA VAL A 66 -9.74 -12.72 -0.36
C VAL A 66 -11.19 -12.48 0.04
N SER A 67 -11.91 -13.55 0.39
CA SER A 67 -13.24 -13.43 0.98
C SER A 67 -13.13 -12.97 2.42
N THR A 68 -13.69 -11.80 2.74
CA THR A 68 -13.73 -11.26 4.10
C THR A 68 -14.86 -11.87 4.94
N GLY A 69 -15.80 -12.59 4.32
CA GLY A 69 -17.05 -13.02 4.95
C GLY A 69 -18.09 -11.89 5.10
N PHE A 70 -17.71 -10.65 4.77
CA PHE A 70 -18.59 -9.48 4.78
C PHE A 70 -18.98 -9.12 3.35
N VAL A 71 -20.28 -9.03 3.09
CA VAL A 71 -20.82 -8.66 1.78
C VAL A 71 -21.88 -7.59 2.01
N PRO A 72 -21.80 -6.43 1.33
CA PRO A 72 -22.81 -5.38 1.46
C PRO A 72 -24.19 -5.90 1.06
N GLN A 73 -25.15 -5.86 1.99
CA GLN A 73 -26.51 -6.35 1.77
C GLN A 73 -27.43 -5.26 1.23
N ALA A 74 -27.23 -4.01 1.66
CA ALA A 74 -28.06 -2.88 1.24
C ALA A 74 -27.82 -2.49 -0.23
N ASP A 75 -28.86 -2.04 -0.93
CA ASP A 75 -28.69 -1.62 -2.34
C ASP A 75 -27.85 -0.35 -2.46
N LEU A 76 -27.96 0.56 -1.49
CA LEU A 76 -27.13 1.75 -1.41
C LEU A 76 -25.64 1.41 -1.25
N SER A 77 -25.32 0.41 -0.43
CA SER A 77 -23.94 0.03 -0.16
C SER A 77 -23.30 -0.70 -1.35
N LYS A 78 -24.08 -1.45 -2.14
CA LYS A 78 -23.62 -2.02 -3.42
C LYS A 78 -23.21 -0.92 -4.41
N TRP A 79 -24.07 0.08 -4.63
CA TRP A 79 -23.76 1.22 -5.51
C TRP A 79 -22.54 2.00 -5.03
N PHE A 80 -22.47 2.28 -3.72
CA PHE A 80 -21.30 2.91 -3.13
C PHE A 80 -20.04 2.08 -3.37
N THR A 81 -20.10 0.76 -3.15
CA THR A 81 -18.96 -0.15 -3.32
C THR A 81 -18.44 -0.11 -4.76
N MET A 82 -19.33 -0.11 -5.77
CA MET A 82 -18.94 -0.01 -7.18
C MET A 82 -18.10 1.25 -7.46
N ILE A 83 -18.55 2.42 -6.97
CA ILE A 83 -17.84 3.69 -7.17
C ILE A 83 -16.55 3.71 -6.34
N TYR A 84 -16.63 3.24 -5.10
CA TYR A 84 -15.51 3.15 -4.15
C TYR A 84 -14.36 2.33 -4.72
N LEU A 85 -14.64 1.20 -5.35
CA LEU A 85 -13.64 0.34 -5.98
C LEU A 85 -12.94 1.04 -7.15
N VAL A 86 -13.68 1.71 -8.03
CA VAL A 86 -13.08 2.42 -9.19
C VAL A 86 -12.05 3.46 -8.76
N VAL A 87 -12.36 4.23 -7.71
CA VAL A 87 -11.47 5.28 -7.21
C VAL A 87 -10.35 4.71 -6.34
N GLY A 88 -10.71 3.85 -5.37
CA GLY A 88 -9.77 3.39 -4.36
C GLY A 88 -8.75 2.38 -4.87
N VAL A 89 -9.14 1.50 -5.79
CA VAL A 89 -8.22 0.48 -6.34
C VAL A 89 -7.08 1.16 -7.11
N GLY A 90 -7.37 2.22 -7.88
CA GLY A 90 -6.34 2.97 -8.61
C GLY A 90 -5.29 3.59 -7.67
N VAL A 91 -5.75 4.24 -6.59
CA VAL A 91 -4.86 4.83 -5.58
C VAL A 91 -4.04 3.75 -4.87
N MET A 92 -4.68 2.64 -4.49
CA MET A 92 -4.01 1.52 -3.82
C MET A 92 -2.94 0.88 -4.72
N LEU A 93 -3.25 0.65 -5.99
CA LEU A 93 -2.32 0.12 -6.99
C LEU A 93 -1.10 1.04 -7.16
N MET A 94 -1.30 2.36 -7.27
CA MET A 94 -0.17 3.30 -7.38
C MET A 94 0.77 3.22 -6.18
N ILE A 95 0.24 3.10 -4.96
CA ILE A 95 1.05 2.95 -3.75
C ILE A 95 1.84 1.65 -3.80
N LEU A 96 1.21 0.52 -4.15
CA LEU A 96 1.87 -0.78 -4.26
C LEU A 96 3.00 -0.76 -5.31
N ILE A 97 2.74 -0.15 -6.47
CA ILE A 97 3.73 0.02 -7.53
C ILE A 97 4.91 0.88 -7.07
N MET A 98 4.65 2.01 -6.40
CA MET A 98 5.71 2.86 -5.85
C MET A 98 6.58 2.13 -4.83
N ILE A 99 5.98 1.32 -3.95
CA ILE A 99 6.72 0.48 -3.00
C ILE A 99 7.56 -0.55 -3.75
N GLY A 100 6.99 -1.22 -4.76
CA GLY A 100 7.72 -2.18 -5.60
C GLY A 100 8.93 -1.54 -6.28
N PHE A 101 8.77 -0.37 -6.90
CA PHE A 101 9.88 0.38 -7.48
C PHE A 101 10.90 0.84 -6.44
N ALA A 102 10.49 1.15 -5.21
CA ALA A 102 11.41 1.45 -4.11
C ALA A 102 12.41 0.33 -3.89
N VAL A 103 11.90 -0.90 -3.79
CA VAL A 103 12.68 -2.08 -3.51
C VAL A 103 13.64 -2.36 -4.66
N VAL A 104 13.14 -2.34 -5.90
CA VAL A 104 13.95 -2.59 -7.10
C VAL A 104 15.05 -1.54 -7.31
N ASN A 105 14.73 -0.26 -7.14
CA ASN A 105 15.71 0.82 -7.34
C ASN A 105 16.79 0.81 -6.24
N PHE A 106 16.45 0.37 -5.03
CA PHE A 106 17.42 0.20 -3.96
C PHE A 106 18.45 -0.89 -4.30
N GLU A 107 18.01 -2.03 -4.84
CA GLU A 107 18.91 -3.09 -5.30
C GLU A 107 19.84 -2.63 -6.43
N LYS A 108 19.34 -1.84 -7.39
CA LYS A 108 20.17 -1.27 -8.46
C LYS A 108 21.26 -0.35 -7.92
N SER A 109 20.93 0.55 -6.99
CA SER A 109 21.90 1.49 -6.41
C SER A 109 23.04 0.78 -5.66
N GLU A 110 22.75 -0.34 -5.00
CA GLU A 110 23.75 -1.13 -4.28
C GLU A 110 24.68 -1.89 -5.23
N GLN A 111 24.15 -2.40 -6.35
CA GLN A 111 24.98 -3.04 -7.39
C GLN A 111 25.92 -2.05 -8.08
N GLU A 112 25.47 -0.83 -8.34
CA GLU A 112 26.31 0.22 -8.93
C GLU A 112 27.43 0.65 -7.97
N GLU A 113 27.12 0.89 -6.68
CA GLU A 113 28.15 1.18 -5.67
C GLU A 113 29.16 0.04 -5.52
N PHE A 114 28.70 -1.22 -5.57
CA PHE A 114 29.59 -2.37 -5.47
C PHE A 114 30.50 -2.53 -6.69
N LYS A 115 29.96 -2.34 -7.92
CA LYS A 115 30.75 -2.34 -9.15
C LYS A 115 31.80 -1.24 -9.14
N GLN A 116 31.44 -0.03 -8.73
CA GLN A 116 32.37 1.10 -8.64
C GLN A 116 33.50 0.81 -7.66
N LYS A 117 33.21 0.26 -6.47
CA LYS A 117 34.23 -0.16 -5.50
C LYS A 117 35.18 -1.24 -6.00
N ILE A 118 34.75 -2.10 -6.91
CA ILE A 118 35.64 -3.09 -7.53
C ILE A 118 36.53 -2.42 -8.57
N ILE A 119 35.98 -1.53 -9.41
CA ILE A 119 36.75 -0.78 -10.41
C ILE A 119 37.84 0.05 -9.72
N ASP A 120 37.48 0.83 -8.70
CA ASP A 120 38.40 1.68 -7.93
C ASP A 120 39.49 0.89 -7.16
N LYS A 121 39.38 -0.44 -7.08
CA LYS A 121 40.34 -1.33 -6.41
C LYS A 121 41.25 -2.08 -7.39
N VAL A 122 40.91 -2.05 -8.68
CA VAL A 122 41.70 -2.67 -9.77
C VAL A 122 42.65 -1.65 -10.40
N ASP A 123 42.32 -0.36 -10.32
CA ASP A 123 43.20 0.78 -10.66
C ASP A 123 44.11 1.18 -9.48
#